data_AF-A0A9D9FD40-F1
#
_entry.id   AF-A0A9D9FD40-F1
#
_cell.length_a   1.000
_cell.length_b   1.000
_cell.length_c   1.000
_cell.angle_alpha   90.00
_cell.angle_beta   90.00
_cell.angle_gamma   90.00
#
_symmetry.space_group_name_H-M   'P 1'
#
loop_
_entity.id
_entity.type
_entity.pdbx_description
1 polymer ?
#
loop_
_entity_poly.entity_id
_entity_poly.type
_entity_poly.pdbx_seq_one_letter_code
_entity_poly.pdbx_strand_id
1 'polypeptide(L)'
;MFRIGGSSSKKSSDNRRFPRFSSDKIRFEMDGRELDVIDISATGIQVRGAPNWIATGQALIFNLLVPVRGQTLPVAASGRVIRKLGDGLAIHYQSPHPNWKRLLTDYLARK
;
A
#
# COMPACT_ATOMS: atom_id res chain seq x y z
N MET A 1 -43.50 -15.63 19.30
CA MET A 1 -42.09 -15.23 19.53
C MET A 1 -41.26 -15.77 18.39
N PHE A 2 -40.76 -14.91 17.48
CA PHE A 2 -39.80 -15.30 16.45
C PHE A 2 -38.66 -14.29 16.43
N ARG A 3 -37.44 -14.79 16.63
CA ARG A 3 -36.17 -14.07 16.47
C ARG A 3 -35.76 -14.17 15.01
N ILE A 4 -35.43 -13.04 14.38
CA ILE A 4 -34.61 -13.04 13.16
C ILE A 4 -33.37 -12.20 13.45
N GLY A 5 -32.26 -12.91 13.65
CA GLY A 5 -30.93 -12.33 13.68
C GLY A 5 -30.57 -11.86 12.27
N GLY A 6 -30.61 -10.55 12.06
CA GLY A 6 -30.00 -9.91 10.91
C GLY A 6 -28.50 -9.78 11.16
N SER A 7 -27.72 -10.77 10.70
CA SER A 7 -26.27 -10.61 10.53
C SER A 7 -26.05 -9.50 9.50
N SER A 8 -25.79 -8.29 10.01
CA SER A 8 -25.37 -7.17 9.17
C SER A 8 -23.95 -7.44 8.71
N SER A 9 -23.83 -8.18 7.60
CA SER A 9 -22.61 -8.13 6.80
C SER A 9 -22.45 -6.68 6.35
N LYS A 10 -21.61 -5.93 7.07
CA LYS A 10 -21.10 -4.64 6.64
C LYS A 10 -20.37 -4.88 5.32
N LYS A 11 -21.11 -4.82 4.20
CA LYS A 11 -20.54 -4.52 2.90
C LYS A 11 -19.90 -3.15 3.04
N SER A 12 -18.63 -3.12 3.43
CA SER A 12 -17.79 -1.95 3.21
C SER A 12 -17.93 -1.65 1.72
N SER A 13 -18.58 -0.55 1.37
CA SER A 13 -18.68 -0.10 -0.01
C SER A 13 -17.26 0.07 -0.53
N ASP A 14 -16.80 -0.92 -1.31
CA ASP A 14 -15.51 -0.91 -1.96
C ASP A 14 -15.61 0.02 -3.18
N ASN A 15 -15.82 1.32 -2.92
CA ASN A 15 -15.91 2.36 -3.95
C ASN A 15 -14.49 2.78 -4.38
N ARG A 16 -13.59 1.80 -4.57
CA ARG A 16 -12.17 2.03 -4.83
C ARG A 16 -11.94 2.19 -6.33
N ARG A 17 -11.22 3.26 -6.69
CA ARG A 17 -10.96 3.66 -8.08
C ARG A 17 -9.87 2.83 -8.78
N PHE A 18 -9.07 2.05 -8.03
CA PHE A 18 -7.90 1.36 -8.57
C PHE A 18 -7.78 -0.07 -8.03
N PRO A 19 -7.37 -1.04 -8.87
CA PRO A 19 -7.08 -2.40 -8.45
C PRO A 19 -5.88 -2.43 -7.50
N ARG A 20 -5.92 -3.41 -6.61
CA ARG A 20 -4.97 -3.66 -5.52
C ARG A 20 -4.21 -4.95 -5.82
N PHE A 21 -2.91 -4.91 -5.68
CA PHE A 21 -2.02 -6.02 -5.96
C PHE A 21 -1.26 -6.37 -4.66
N SER A 22 -1.41 -7.61 -4.18
CA SER A 22 -0.49 -8.14 -3.19
C SER A 22 0.91 -8.21 -3.78
N SER A 23 1.91 -7.63 -3.13
CA SER A 23 3.27 -7.63 -3.65
C SER A 23 4.28 -8.01 -2.58
N ASP A 24 4.77 -9.24 -2.64
CA ASP A 24 6.03 -9.67 -2.02
C ASP A 24 7.26 -9.15 -2.79
N LYS A 25 7.07 -8.77 -4.06
CA LYS A 25 8.13 -8.29 -4.96
C LYS A 25 8.60 -6.86 -4.62
N ILE A 26 7.72 -5.96 -4.18
CA ILE A 26 8.06 -4.56 -3.89
C ILE A 26 8.28 -4.39 -2.39
N ARG A 27 9.35 -3.70 -1.99
CA ARG A 27 9.59 -3.30 -0.59
C ARG A 27 9.34 -1.81 -0.41
N PHE A 28 8.97 -1.41 0.80
CA PHE A 28 8.84 -0.01 1.18
C PHE A 28 10.01 0.37 2.07
N GLU A 29 10.79 1.39 1.72
CA GLU A 29 11.92 1.84 2.52
C GLU A 29 11.67 3.26 3.05
N MET A 30 11.80 3.44 4.35
CA MET A 30 11.71 4.74 5.01
C MET A 30 12.67 4.79 6.20
N ASP A 31 13.40 5.89 6.34
CA ASP A 31 14.40 6.10 7.40
C ASP A 31 15.42 4.95 7.49
N GLY A 32 15.84 4.42 6.33
CA GLY A 32 16.79 3.30 6.24
C GLY A 32 16.22 1.94 6.69
N ARG A 33 14.89 1.83 6.84
CA ARG A 33 14.21 0.58 7.20
C ARG A 33 13.33 0.09 6.07
N GLU A 34 13.50 -1.18 5.71
CA GLU A 34 12.62 -1.87 4.79
C GLU A 34 11.41 -2.47 5.51
N LEU A 35 10.23 -2.23 4.95
CA LEU A 35 8.93 -2.70 5.41
C LEU A 35 8.31 -3.58 4.33
N ASP A 36 7.56 -4.59 4.78
CA ASP A 36 6.84 -5.48 3.89
C ASP A 36 5.65 -4.73 3.28
N VAL A 37 5.53 -4.75 1.95
CA VAL A 37 4.33 -4.29 1.26
C VAL A 37 3.31 -5.42 1.26
N ILE A 38 2.15 -5.18 1.85
CA ILE A 38 1.05 -6.15 1.88
C ILE A 38 0.22 -6.02 0.61
N ASP A 39 -0.02 -4.79 0.21
CA ASP A 39 -0.88 -4.46 -0.92
C ASP A 39 -0.50 -3.08 -1.49
N ILE A 40 -0.50 -2.97 -2.81
CA ILE A 40 -0.22 -1.72 -3.52
C ILE A 40 -1.19 -1.52 -4.68
N SER A 41 -1.59 -0.27 -4.88
CA SER A 41 -2.43 0.22 -5.98
C SER A 41 -1.80 1.49 -6.53
N ALA A 42 -2.32 2.07 -7.62
CA ALA A 42 -1.71 3.26 -8.23
C ALA A 42 -1.51 4.45 -7.27
N THR A 43 -2.35 4.62 -6.25
CA THR A 43 -2.32 5.77 -5.32
C THR A 43 -2.25 5.37 -3.86
N GLY A 44 -2.30 4.09 -3.53
CA GLY A 44 -2.38 3.64 -2.14
C GLY A 44 -1.52 2.41 -1.90
N ILE A 45 -0.89 2.37 -0.73
CA ILE A 45 -0.04 1.25 -0.31
C ILE A 45 -0.35 0.89 1.14
N GLN A 46 -0.31 -0.41 1.43
CA GLN A 46 -0.41 -0.96 2.76
C GLN A 46 0.89 -1.68 3.10
N VAL A 47 1.47 -1.32 4.24
CA VAL A 47 2.75 -1.88 4.71
C VAL A 47 2.58 -2.51 6.09
N ARG A 48 3.49 -3.43 6.44
CA ARG A 48 3.62 -4.06 7.77
C ARG A 48 4.99 -3.77 8.37
N GLY A 49 5.08 -3.79 9.70
CA GLY A 49 6.32 -3.57 10.45
C GLY A 49 6.63 -2.10 10.67
N ALA A 50 5.63 -1.23 10.53
CA ALA A 50 5.83 0.21 10.63
C ALA A 50 6.14 0.63 12.08
N PRO A 51 7.06 1.58 12.28
CA PRO A 51 7.36 2.10 13.61
C PRO A 51 6.12 2.64 14.34
N ASN A 52 6.07 2.40 15.64
CA ASN A 52 4.93 2.79 16.48
C ASN A 52 4.74 4.32 16.59
N TRP A 53 5.80 5.10 16.40
CA TRP A 53 5.79 6.57 16.46
C TRP A 53 5.08 7.23 15.27
N ILE A 54 4.82 6.50 14.17
CA ILE A 54 4.11 7.06 13.02
C ILE A 54 2.62 7.21 13.34
N ALA A 55 2.07 8.39 13.05
CA ALA A 55 0.69 8.73 13.31
C ALA A 55 -0.16 8.85 12.02
N THR A 56 -1.47 8.64 12.15
CA THR A 56 -2.42 8.96 11.08
C THR A 56 -2.37 10.46 10.75
N GLY A 57 -2.39 10.80 9.47
CA GLY A 57 -2.29 12.18 8.99
C GLY A 57 -0.87 12.64 8.71
N GLN A 58 0.14 11.90 9.18
CA GLN A 58 1.55 12.23 8.98
C GLN A 58 1.96 12.07 7.51
N ALA A 59 2.70 13.05 6.99
CA ALA A 59 3.34 12.96 5.70
C ALA A 59 4.63 12.13 5.81
N LEU A 60 4.86 11.26 4.82
CA LEU A 60 6.02 10.39 4.73
C LEU A 60 6.72 10.62 3.39
N ILE A 61 8.05 10.56 3.43
CA ILE A 61 8.93 10.45 2.26
C ILE A 61 9.54 9.05 2.35
N PHE A 62 9.48 8.29 1.27
CA PHE A 62 9.91 6.89 1.25
C PHE A 62 10.35 6.48 -0.15
N ASN A 63 11.05 5.36 -0.25
CA ASN A 63 11.37 4.71 -1.51
C ASN A 63 10.53 3.45 -1.68
N LEU A 64 10.03 3.23 -2.88
CA LEU A 64 9.54 1.92 -3.31
C LEU A 64 10.71 1.19 -3.96
N LEU A 65 11.15 0.11 -3.33
CA LEU A 65 12.23 -0.72 -3.85
C LEU A 65 11.64 -1.71 -4.85
N VAL A 66 11.87 -1.46 -6.14
CA VAL A 66 11.29 -2.24 -7.24
C VAL A 66 12.37 -3.12 -7.88
N PRO A 67 12.24 -4.45 -7.86
CA PRO A 67 13.16 -5.33 -8.56
C PRO A 67 12.98 -5.23 -10.08
N VAL A 68 13.98 -4.72 -10.80
CA VAL A 68 14.02 -4.61 -12.26
C VAL A 68 15.26 -5.31 -12.79
N ARG A 69 15.08 -6.36 -13.60
CA ARG A 69 16.16 -7.08 -14.30
C ARG A 69 17.32 -7.51 -13.38
N GLY A 70 17.01 -8.03 -12.20
CA GLY A 70 18.01 -8.52 -11.24
C GLY A 70 18.66 -7.44 -10.38
N GLN A 71 18.24 -6.18 -10.52
CA GLN A 71 18.64 -5.09 -9.63
C GLN A 71 17.43 -4.55 -8.89
N THR A 72 17.62 -4.07 -7.67
CA THR A 72 16.58 -3.36 -6.91
C THR A 72 16.76 -1.87 -7.12
N LEU A 73 15.78 -1.21 -7.75
CA LEU A 73 15.82 0.22 -8.01
C LEU A 73 14.94 0.96 -7.00
N PRO A 74 15.49 1.97 -6.29
CA PRO A 74 14.70 2.82 -5.41
C PRO A 74 13.90 3.84 -6.24
N VAL A 75 12.58 3.87 -6.02
CA VAL A 75 11.69 4.86 -6.62
C VAL A 75 11.18 5.78 -5.51
N ALA A 76 11.69 7.00 -5.47
CA ALA A 76 11.28 7.99 -4.47
C ALA A 76 9.80 8.36 -4.62
N ALA A 77 9.09 8.37 -3.51
CA ALA A 77 7.68 8.72 -3.43
C ALA A 77 7.37 9.46 -2.11
N SER A 78 6.25 10.16 -2.11
CA SER A 78 5.73 10.83 -0.92
C SER A 78 4.25 10.50 -0.75
N GLY A 79 3.82 10.45 0.50
CA GLY A 79 2.45 10.13 0.82
C GLY A 79 2.05 10.57 2.21
N ARG A 80 0.81 10.26 2.56
CA ARG A 80 0.22 10.54 3.86
C ARG A 80 -0.38 9.28 4.43
N VAL A 81 -0.11 9.03 5.71
CA VAL A 81 -0.73 7.95 6.45
C VAL A 81 -2.22 8.25 6.57
N ILE A 82 -3.06 7.42 5.97
CA ILE A 82 -4.52 7.55 6.07
C ILE A 82 -5.08 6.73 7.23
N ARG A 83 -4.37 5.69 7.66
CA ARG A 83 -4.81 4.82 8.75
C ARG A 83 -3.68 3.96 9.32
N LYS A 84 -3.67 3.73 10.63
CA LYS A 84 -2.89 2.65 11.28
C LYS A 84 -3.67 1.33 11.29
N LEU A 85 -2.97 0.22 11.03
CA LEU A 85 -3.54 -1.12 10.91
C LEU A 85 -2.72 -2.10 11.76
N GLY A 86 -2.90 -2.07 13.09
CA GLY A 86 -2.08 -2.89 13.99
C GLY A 86 -0.60 -2.51 13.90
N ASP A 87 0.22 -3.43 13.43
CA ASP A 87 1.65 -3.26 13.13
C ASP A 87 1.94 -2.64 11.75
N GLY A 88 0.89 -2.28 11.01
CA GLY A 88 0.98 -1.75 9.65
C GLY A 88 0.41 -0.34 9.48
N LEU A 89 0.60 0.19 8.28
CA LEU A 89 0.06 1.48 7.86
C LEU A 89 -0.65 1.32 6.52
N ALA A 90 -1.74 2.07 6.34
CA ALA A 90 -2.26 2.40 5.03
C ALA A 90 -1.85 3.84 4.70
N ILE A 91 -1.24 4.01 3.54
CA ILE A 91 -0.67 5.26 3.06
C ILE A 91 -1.32 5.58 1.72
N HIS A 92 -1.81 6.81 1.58
CA HIS A 92 -2.17 7.37 0.27
C HIS A 92 -0.99 8.16 -0.24
N TYR A 93 -0.50 7.86 -1.44
CA TYR A 93 0.73 8.43 -1.96
C TYR A 93 0.53 9.03 -3.35
N GLN A 94 1.41 9.96 -3.71
CA GLN A 94 1.45 10.54 -5.03
C GLN A 94 2.21 9.61 -5.98
N SER A 95 1.57 9.23 -7.10
CA SER A 95 2.20 8.41 -8.14
C SER A 95 3.59 8.96 -8.49
N PRO A 96 4.67 8.18 -8.32
CA PRO A 96 6.04 8.66 -8.57
C PRO A 96 6.32 8.89 -10.06
N HIS A 97 5.47 8.37 -10.94
CA HIS A 97 5.61 8.52 -12.38
C HIS A 97 4.23 8.60 -13.06
N PRO A 98 4.04 9.36 -14.17
CA PRO A 98 2.77 9.41 -14.90
C PRO A 98 2.25 8.04 -15.35
N ASN A 99 3.16 7.16 -15.76
CA ASN A 99 2.84 5.79 -16.18
C ASN A 99 2.83 4.78 -15.01
N TRP A 100 2.88 5.23 -13.75
CA TRP A 100 3.04 4.34 -12.60
C TRP A 100 1.96 3.26 -12.52
N LYS A 101 0.70 3.61 -12.79
CA LYS A 101 -0.40 2.63 -12.87
C LYS A 101 -0.10 1.52 -13.87
N ARG A 102 0.37 1.88 -15.06
CA ARG A 102 0.72 0.91 -16.11
C ARG A 102 1.92 0.07 -15.69
N LEU A 103 2.96 0.70 -15.13
CA LEU A 103 4.15 0.00 -14.65
C LEU A 103 3.81 -1.02 -13.57
N LEU A 104 2.99 -0.66 -12.57
CA LEU A 104 2.53 -1.59 -11.54
C LEU A 104 1.73 -2.76 -12.13
N THR A 105 0.79 -2.48 -13.03
CA THR A 105 0.02 -3.55 -13.68
C THR A 105 0.93 -4.47 -14.48
N ASP A 106 1.78 -3.93 -15.33
CA ASP A 106 2.69 -4.71 -16.19
C ASP A 106 3.70 -5.50 -15.35
N TYR A 107 4.11 -4.97 -14.19
CA TYR A 107 5.08 -5.58 -13.30
C TYR A 107 4.47 -6.67 -12.42
N LEU A 108 3.33 -6.41 -11.80
CA LEU A 108 2.70 -7.31 -10.84
C LEU A 108 1.81 -8.36 -11.52
N ALA A 109 1.34 -8.12 -12.75
CA ALA A 109 0.63 -9.13 -13.54
C ALA A 109 1.58 -10.18 -14.17
N ARG A 110 2.88 -9.87 -14.30
CA ARG A 110 3.89 -10.84 -14.73
C ARG A 110 4.22 -11.75 -13.54
N LYS A 111 3.68 -12.97 -13.58
CA LYS A 111 3.99 -14.04 -12.62
C LYS A 111 5.46 -14.40 -12.71
#